data_AF-A0AAV2AA01-F1
#
_entry.id   AF-A0AAV2AA01-F1
#
_cell.length_a   1.000
_cell.length_b   1.000
_cell.length_c   1.000
_cell.angle_alpha   90.00
_cell.angle_beta   90.00
_cell.angle_gamma   90.00
#
_symmetry.space_group_name_H-M   'P 1'
#
loop_
_entity.id
_entity.type
_entity.pdbx_description
1 polymer ?
#
loop_
_entity_poly.entity_id
_entity_poly.type
_entity_poly.pdbx_seq_one_letter_code
_entity_poly.pdbx_strand_id
1 'polypeptide(L)' 'MESIGKDCRELKQKYEACFNAWYSEKFLRNDGGDISVCEPLFQEYQKCLKVALKKNNVPLWELNGGMLKDTENKSNDDPT' A
#
# COMPACT_ATOMS: atom_id res chain seq x y z
N MET A 1 -3.11 -14.03 -6.80
CA MET A 1 -3.91 -13.71 -5.59
C MET A 1 -5.19 -12.99 -6.03
N GLU A 2 -6.33 -13.25 -5.40
CA GLU A 2 -7.59 -12.55 -5.73
C GLU A 2 -7.63 -11.15 -5.11
N SER A 3 -8.42 -10.25 -5.69
CA SER A 3 -8.69 -8.91 -5.16
C SER A 3 -10.14 -8.81 -4.69
N ILE A 4 -10.44 -7.86 -3.78
CA ILE A 4 -11.80 -7.59 -3.28
C ILE A 4 -12.78 -7.29 -4.43
N GLY A 5 -12.28 -6.66 -5.50
CA GLY A 5 -12.99 -6.55 -6.77
C GLY A 5 -12.34 -7.47 -7.80
N LYS A 6 -13.12 -8.37 -8.43
CA LYS A 6 -12.63 -9.22 -9.53
C LYS A 6 -12.02 -8.38 -10.66
N ASP A 7 -12.61 -7.21 -10.93
CA ASP A 7 -12.16 -6.26 -11.94
C ASP A 7 -10.81 -5.60 -11.59
N CYS A 8 -10.41 -5.62 -10.32
CA CYS A 8 -9.14 -5.06 -9.85
C CYS A 8 -8.00 -6.08 -9.86
N ARG A 9 -8.25 -7.34 -10.22
CA ARG A 9 -7.27 -8.42 -10.11
C ARG A 9 -6.04 -8.20 -10.99
N GLU A 10 -6.23 -7.76 -12.22
CA GLU A 10 -5.11 -7.50 -13.14
C GLU A 10 -4.29 -6.28 -12.69
N LEU A 11 -4.95 -5.22 -12.21
CA LEU A 11 -4.28 -4.04 -11.66
C LEU A 11 -3.45 -4.40 -10.41
N LYS A 12 -4.01 -5.24 -9.52
CA LYS A 12 -3.30 -5.79 -8.36
C LYS A 12 -2.04 -6.55 -8.79
N GLN A 13 -2.15 -7.45 -9.77
CA GLN A 13 -1.00 -8.24 -10.24
C GLN A 13 0.11 -7.36 -10.81
N LYS A 14 -0.22 -6.34 -11.60
CA LYS A 14 0.77 -5.39 -12.14
C LYS A 14 1.47 -4.62 -11.04
N TYR A 15 0.71 -4.07 -10.09
CA TYR A 15 1.27 -3.35 -8.95
C TYR A 15 2.14 -4.26 -8.08
N GLU A 16 1.68 -5.47 -7.73
CA GLU A 16 2.44 -6.43 -6.92
C GLU A 16 3.74 -6.86 -7.61
N ALA A 17 3.72 -7.09 -8.92
CA ALA A 17 4.92 -7.43 -9.67
C ALA A 17 5.96 -6.29 -9.61
N CYS A 18 5.53 -5.04 -9.81
CA CYS A 18 6.39 -3.87 -9.68
C CYS A 18 6.95 -3.73 -8.25
N PHE A 19 6.07 -3.79 -7.25
CA PHE A 19 6.45 -3.65 -5.86
C PHE A 19 7.43 -4.73 -5.42
N ASN A 20 7.20 -6.00 -5.77
CA ASN A 20 8.08 -7.11 -5.38
C ASN A 20 9.47 -7.01 -6.01
N ALA A 21 9.55 -6.56 -7.27
CA ALA A 21 10.81 -6.31 -7.94
C ALA A 21 11.57 -5.18 -7.23
N TRP A 22 10.92 -4.02 -7.02
CA TRP A 22 11.51 -2.90 -6.27
C TRP A 22 11.93 -3.33 -4.85
N TYR A 23 11.08 -4.05 -4.14
CA TYR A 23 11.32 -4.48 -2.76
C TYR A 23 12.56 -5.38 -2.68
N SER A 24 12.65 -6.36 -3.57
CA SER A 24 13.74 -7.34 -3.55
C SER A 24 15.06 -6.78 -4.07
N GLU A 25 15.01 -5.90 -5.07
CA GLU A 25 16.21 -5.41 -5.76
C GLU A 25 16.73 -4.09 -5.19
N LYS A 26 15.86 -3.26 -4.62
CA LYS A 26 16.21 -1.93 -4.17
C LYS A 26 16.11 -1.77 -2.67
N PHE A 27 14.96 -2.11 -2.09
CA PHE A 27 14.72 -1.90 -0.67
C PHE A 27 15.58 -2.85 0.19
N LEU A 28 15.47 -4.16 -0.02
CA LEU A 28 16.23 -5.15 0.77
C LEU A 28 17.74 -5.09 0.56
N ARG A 29 18.20 -4.55 -0.58
CA ARG A 29 19.63 -4.39 -0.89
C ARG A 29 20.21 -3.06 -0.40
N ASN A 30 19.39 -2.20 0.22
CA ASN A 30 19.76 -0.85 0.62
C ASN A 30 20.33 -0.01 -0.54
N ASP A 31 19.85 -0.24 -1.77
CA ASP A 31 20.31 0.39 -3.03
C ASP A 31 19.55 1.71 -3.32
N GLY A 32 18.89 2.30 -2.30
CA GLY A 32 18.27 3.62 -2.39
C GLY A 32 17.20 3.79 -3.47
N GLY A 33 16.54 2.71 -3.91
CA GLY A 33 15.57 2.81 -5.00
C GLY A 33 14.27 3.50 -4.58
N ASP A 34 13.76 4.34 -5.47
CA ASP A 34 12.53 5.08 -5.28
C ASP A 34 11.30 4.21 -5.58
N ILE A 35 10.40 4.05 -4.60
CA ILE A 35 9.13 3.32 -4.76
C ILE A 35 8.18 4.02 -5.72
N SER A 36 8.39 5.32 -6.01
CA SER A 36 7.56 6.10 -6.92
C SER A 36 7.43 5.48 -8.32
N VAL A 37 8.36 4.58 -8.71
CA VAL A 37 8.27 3.80 -9.94
C VAL A 37 7.00 2.95 -10.05
N CYS A 38 6.41 2.55 -8.91
CA CYS A 38 5.17 1.79 -8.85
C CYS A 38 3.93 2.67 -8.58
N GLU A 39 4.10 3.97 -8.31
CA GLU A 39 3.02 4.89 -7.95
C GLU A 39 1.91 4.97 -9.03
N PRO A 40 2.21 5.05 -10.35
CA PRO A 40 1.15 5.08 -11.37
C PRO A 40 0.28 3.81 -11.35
N LEU A 41 0.91 2.65 -11.18
CA LEU A 41 0.21 1.36 -11.07
C LEU A 41 -0.64 1.31 -9.80
N PHE A 42 -0.10 1.84 -8.70
CA PHE A 42 -0.83 1.92 -7.45
C PHE A 42 -2.05 2.82 -7.55
N GLN A 43 -1.94 3.99 -8.19
CA GLN A 43 -3.06 4.91 -8.35
C GLN A 43 -4.21 4.30 -9.17
N GLU A 44 -3.91 3.57 -10.23
CA GLU A 44 -4.93 2.84 -11.01
C GLU A 44 -5.60 1.76 -10.15
N TYR A 45 -4.79 0.95 -9.46
CA TYR A 45 -5.30 -0.09 -8.57
C TYR A 45 -6.14 0.49 -7.43
N GLN A 46 -5.69 1.57 -6.80
CA GLN A 46 -6.37 2.26 -5.70
C GLN A 46 -7.72 2.83 -6.15
N LYS A 47 -7.81 3.42 -7.35
CA LYS A 47 -9.09 3.86 -7.93
C LYS A 47 -10.06 2.69 -8.07
N CYS A 48 -9.60 1.54 -8.56
CA CYS A 48 -10.42 0.34 -8.66
C CYS A 48 -10.89 -0.15 -7.28
N LEU A 49 -9.99 -0.18 -6.29
CA LEU A 49 -10.33 -0.58 -4.93
C LEU A 49 -11.40 0.31 -4.30
N LYS A 50 -11.32 1.64 -4.47
CA LYS A 50 -12.34 2.56 -3.93
C LYS A 50 -13.75 2.21 -4.43
N VAL A 51 -13.88 1.83 -5.71
CA VAL A 51 -15.16 1.38 -6.29
C VAL A 51 -15.57 0.02 -5.71
N ALA A 52 -14.64 -0.93 -5.66
CA ALA A 52 -14.91 -2.27 -5.15
C ALA A 52 -15.33 -2.27 -3.68
N LEU A 53 -14.68 -1.49 -2.82
CA LEU A 53 -15.03 -1.39 -1.39
C LEU A 53 -16.42 -0.78 -1.19
N LYS A 54 -16.73 0.30 -1.92
CA LYS A 54 -18.08 0.90 -1.90
C LYS A 54 -19.14 -0.11 -2.31
N LYS A 55 -18.88 -0.94 -3.33
CA LYS A 55 -19.80 -2.00 -3.79
C LYS A 55 -20.00 -3.10 -2.74
N ASN A 56 -18.97 -3.39 -1.96
CA ASN A 56 -18.99 -4.43 -0.93
C ASN A 56 -19.37 -3.90 0.48
N ASN A 57 -19.82 -2.64 0.60
CA ASN A 57 -20.10 -1.98 1.88
C ASN A 57 -18.92 -2.00 2.88
N VAL A 58 -17.69 -2.02 2.36
CA VAL A 58 -16.48 -1.91 3.19
C VAL A 58 -16.11 -0.43 3.31
N PRO A 59 -15.89 0.08 4.52
CA PRO A 59 -15.60 1.49 4.71
C PRO A 59 -14.24 1.90 4.12
N LEU A 60 -14.17 3.12 3.59
CA LEU A 60 -13.02 3.58 2.80
C LEU A 60 -11.77 3.89 3.63
N TRP A 61 -11.90 4.07 4.96
CA TRP A 61 -10.75 4.29 5.85
C TRP A 61 -9.80 3.10 5.89
N GLU A 62 -10.26 1.90 5.47
CA GLU A 62 -9.42 0.72 5.28
C GLU A 62 -8.35 0.92 4.18
N LEU A 63 -8.54 1.87 3.25
CA LEU A 63 -7.52 2.22 2.25
C LEU A 63 -6.59 3.34 2.70
N ASN A 64 -7.01 4.18 3.65
CA ASN A 64 -6.32 5.43 3.98
C ASN A 64 -5.24 5.25 5.06
N GLY A 65 -4.59 4.09 5.12
CA GLY A 65 -3.38 3.93 5.94
C GLY A 65 -3.62 3.70 7.43
N GLY A 66 -4.72 3.02 7.81
CA GLY A 66 -4.97 2.65 9.21
C GLY A 66 -3.97 1.67 9.84
N MET A 67 -3.00 1.14 9.08
CA MET A 67 -2.01 0.14 9.53
C MET A 67 -0.55 0.59 9.44
N LEU A 68 -0.27 1.89 9.33
CA LEU A 68 1.03 2.47 9.69
C LEU A 68 0.79 3.61 10.67
N LYS A 69 0.22 3.28 11.83
CA LYS A 69 0.50 4.09 13.02
C LYS A 69 1.85 3.64 13.49
N ASP A 70 2.89 4.35 13.09
CA ASP A 70 4.11 4.39 13.87
C ASP A 70 3.65 4.71 15.29
N THR A 71 3.88 3.78 16.22
CA THR A 71 3.81 4.11 17.63
C THR A 71 4.86 5.20 17.82
N GLU A 72 4.43 6.47 17.81
CA GLU A 72 5.20 7.54 18.43
C GLU A 72 5.48 7.06 19.85
N ASN A 73 6.72 6.61 20.04
CA ASN A 73 7.32 6.45 21.35
C ASN A 73 7.23 7.83 21.98
N LYS A 74 6.21 8.04 22.80
CA LYS A 74 6.15 9.19 23.69
C LYS A 74 7.18 8.92 24.77
N SER A 75 8.45 9.22 24.47
CA SER A 75 9.46 9.51 25.46
C SER A 75 8.98 10.73 26.23
N ASN A 76 8.16 10.50 27.26
CA ASN A 76 8.09 11.42 28.37
C ASN A 76 9.39 11.22 29.15
N ASP A 77 10.42 11.94 28.75
CA ASP A 77 11.48 12.31 29.69
C ASP A 77 10.83 13.22 30.73
N ASP A 78 10.46 12.65 31.87
CA ASP A 78 10.18 13.38 33.10
C ASP A 78 11.28 13.01 34.09
N PRO A 79 12.34 13.81 34.24
CA PRO A 79 13.26 13.66 35.34
C PRO A 79 12.77 14.51 36.51
N THR A 80 12.01 13.86 37.39
CA THR A 80 11.85 14.19 38.84
C THR A 80 11.27 15.56 39.20
#